data_AF-A0A1M6S8G4-F1
#
_entry.id   AF-A0A1M6S8G4-F1
#
_cell.length_a   1.000
_cell.length_b   1.000
_cell.length_c   1.000
_cell.angle_alpha   90.00
_cell.angle_beta   90.00
_cell.angle_gamma   90.00
#
_symmetry.space_group_name_H-M   'P 1'
#
loop_
_entity.id
_entity.type
_entity.pdbx_description
1 polymer ?
#
loop_
_entity_poly.entity_id
_entity_poly.type
_entity_poly.pdbx_seq_one_letter_code
_entity_poly.pdbx_strand_id
1 'polypeptide(L)'
;MKHIAFSFILAILLFCSCGNNTTKNKITAEMAYEGVSNYCHSAYDWSIAKENPSIMYVQMGEETDSAYQVVFRSYTGAFVNFYVDKISGTTRMEEYVPTLDVRNEAGTINLFDYLEKK
;
A
#
# COMPACT_ATOMS: atom_id res chain seq x y z
N MET A 1 -60.60 -24.55 34.08
CA MET A 1 -59.69 -24.49 32.92
C MET A 1 -59.55 -23.01 32.57
N LYS A 2 -58.32 -22.48 32.56
CA LYS A 2 -58.01 -21.04 32.59
C LYS A 2 -58.14 -20.42 31.19
N HIS A 3 -58.94 -19.36 31.07
CA HIS A 3 -58.85 -18.37 30.01
C HIS A 3 -57.84 -17.30 30.43
N ILE A 4 -56.74 -17.13 29.69
CA ILE A 4 -56.00 -15.85 29.61
C ILE A 4 -55.60 -15.66 28.16
N ALA A 5 -56.09 -14.56 27.59
CA ALA A 5 -55.96 -14.14 26.22
C ALA A 5 -54.68 -13.33 25.99
N PHE A 6 -54.22 -13.38 24.73
CA PHE A 6 -53.59 -12.32 23.94
C PHE A 6 -52.62 -11.35 24.65
N SER A 7 -51.34 -11.47 24.32
CA SER A 7 -50.50 -10.28 24.15
C SER A 7 -49.51 -10.49 23.00
N PHE A 8 -49.88 -9.92 21.85
CA PHE A 8 -49.04 -9.68 20.69
C PHE A 8 -47.97 -8.65 21.08
N ILE A 9 -46.68 -8.98 20.99
CA ILE A 9 -45.63 -7.95 20.87
C ILE A 9 -44.72 -8.36 19.72
N LEU A 10 -45.07 -7.82 18.55
CA LEU A 10 -44.27 -7.75 17.35
C LEU A 10 -43.19 -6.67 17.57
N ALA A 11 -41.95 -7.07 17.83
CA ALA A 11 -40.83 -6.12 17.93
C ALA A 11 -40.40 -5.71 16.51
N ILE A 12 -40.70 -4.47 16.18
CA ILE A 12 -40.46 -3.80 14.90
C ILE A 12 -38.96 -3.56 14.69
N LEU A 13 -38.54 -3.79 13.45
CA LEU A 13 -37.28 -3.39 12.82
C LEU A 13 -36.85 -1.98 13.21
N LEU A 14 -35.68 -1.85 13.82
CA LEU A 14 -34.90 -0.61 13.85
C LEU A 14 -33.78 -0.73 12.83
N PHE A 15 -34.10 -0.36 11.58
CA PHE A 15 -33.09 0.10 10.62
C PHE A 15 -32.55 1.44 11.12
N CYS A 16 -31.46 1.39 11.88
CA CYS A 16 -30.69 2.60 12.20
C CYS A 16 -29.64 2.81 11.12
N SER A 17 -30.01 3.67 10.18
CA SER A 17 -29.22 4.74 9.58
C SER A 17 -27.80 4.44 9.12
N CYS A 18 -27.59 4.64 7.82
CA CYS A 18 -26.29 4.78 7.16
C CYS A 18 -25.40 5.78 7.90
N GLY A 19 -24.41 5.25 8.63
CA GLY A 19 -23.10 5.88 8.67
C GLY A 19 -22.32 5.31 7.50
N ASN A 20 -22.14 6.08 6.43
CA ASN A 20 -20.99 5.85 5.54
C ASN A 20 -19.74 6.11 6.40
N ASN A 21 -19.32 5.09 7.15
CA ASN A 21 -17.96 5.00 7.60
C ASN A 21 -17.15 4.93 6.31
N THR A 22 -16.62 6.07 5.89
CA THR A 22 -15.45 6.08 5.04
C THR A 22 -14.33 5.53 5.93
N THR A 23 -14.32 4.22 6.16
CA THR A 23 -13.08 3.49 6.38
C THR A 23 -12.23 3.90 5.20
N LYS A 24 -11.31 4.85 5.41
CA LYS A 24 -10.12 4.93 4.56
C LYS A 24 -9.58 3.52 4.62
N ASN A 25 -9.84 2.73 3.58
CA ASN A 25 -9.34 1.37 3.52
C ASN A 25 -7.83 1.52 3.71
N LYS A 26 -7.32 0.92 4.77
CA LYS A 26 -5.89 0.90 5.06
C LYS A 26 -5.22 0.36 3.79
N ILE A 27 -4.18 1.03 3.33
CA ILE A 27 -3.39 0.55 2.19
C ILE A 27 -2.99 -0.89 2.50
N THR A 28 -3.14 -1.78 1.52
CA THR A 28 -2.70 -3.18 1.66
C THR A 28 -1.27 -3.33 1.14
N ALA A 29 -0.63 -4.47 1.42
CA ALA A 29 0.68 -4.78 0.88
C ALA A 29 0.69 -4.79 -0.65
N GLU A 30 -0.39 -5.30 -1.26
CA GLU A 30 -0.56 -5.35 -2.71
C GLU A 30 -0.64 -3.94 -3.31
N MET A 31 -1.41 -3.04 -2.68
CA MET A 31 -1.47 -1.64 -3.10
C MET A 31 -0.11 -0.94 -2.94
N ALA A 32 0.63 -1.22 -1.86
CA ALA A 32 1.97 -0.68 -1.69
C ALA A 32 2.92 -1.15 -2.80
N TYR A 33 2.93 -2.44 -3.09
CA TYR A 33 3.72 -3.02 -4.19
C TYR A 33 3.32 -2.43 -5.53
N GLU A 34 2.03 -2.41 -5.85
CA GLU A 34 1.50 -1.91 -7.12
C GLU A 34 1.89 -0.43 -7.34
N GLY A 35 1.61 0.44 -6.37
CA GLY A 35 1.89 1.87 -6.51
C GLY A 35 3.39 2.16 -6.63
N VAL A 36 4.24 1.48 -5.86
CA VAL A 36 5.70 1.65 -5.97
C VAL A 36 6.22 1.06 -7.29
N SER A 37 5.71 -0.10 -7.72
CA SER A 37 6.07 -0.69 -9.01
C SER A 37 5.73 0.25 -10.15
N ASN A 38 4.52 0.83 -10.15
CA ASN A 38 4.07 1.79 -11.15
C ASN A 38 4.93 3.06 -11.16
N TYR A 39 5.25 3.60 -9.98
CA TYR A 39 6.22 4.70 -9.87
C TYR A 39 7.55 4.35 -10.53
N CYS A 40 8.13 3.21 -10.18
CA CYS A 40 9.43 2.79 -10.74
C CYS A 40 9.37 2.56 -12.26
N HIS A 41 8.26 2.03 -12.78
CA HIS A 41 8.04 1.87 -14.23
C HIS A 41 7.84 3.19 -14.97
N SER A 42 7.36 4.23 -14.29
CA SER A 42 7.26 5.57 -14.87
C SER A 42 8.58 6.36 -14.81
N ALA A 43 9.41 6.12 -13.79
CA ALA A 43 10.59 6.92 -13.49
C ALA A 43 11.89 6.40 -14.13
N TYR A 44 12.00 5.10 -14.40
CA TYR A 44 13.22 4.46 -14.88
C TYR A 44 13.02 3.76 -16.22
N ASP A 45 14.10 3.59 -16.98
CA ASP A 45 14.07 2.75 -18.19
C ASP A 45 14.22 1.26 -17.81
N TRP A 46 13.18 0.48 -18.13
CA TRP A 46 13.11 -0.95 -17.86
C TRP A 46 13.60 -1.82 -19.03
N SER A 47 14.07 -1.22 -20.13
CA SER A 47 14.57 -1.96 -21.30
C SER A 47 15.58 -3.04 -20.92
N ILE A 48 16.52 -2.72 -20.02
CA ILE A 48 17.57 -3.63 -19.56
C ILE A 48 17.03 -4.81 -18.72
N ALA A 49 15.93 -4.61 -18.00
CA ALA A 49 15.32 -5.65 -17.18
C ALA A 49 14.67 -6.76 -18.04
N LYS A 50 14.32 -6.46 -19.30
CA LYS A 50 13.79 -7.47 -20.23
C LYS A 50 14.83 -8.52 -20.60
N GLU A 51 16.08 -8.09 -20.77
CA GLU A 51 17.20 -8.97 -21.13
C GLU A 51 17.81 -9.63 -19.89
N ASN A 52 17.78 -8.93 -18.75
CA ASN A 52 18.28 -9.45 -17.49
C ASN A 52 17.39 -9.03 -16.29
N PRO A 53 16.34 -9.80 -15.96
CA PRO A 53 15.42 -9.47 -14.88
C PRO A 53 16.08 -9.44 -13.48
N SER A 54 17.24 -10.10 -13.33
CA SER A 54 17.92 -10.20 -12.02
C SER A 54 18.62 -8.91 -11.60
N ILE A 55 18.91 -8.01 -12.55
CA ILE A 55 19.64 -6.77 -12.25
C ILE A 55 18.73 -5.57 -12.01
N MET A 56 17.43 -5.67 -12.28
CA MET A 56 16.51 -4.58 -12.01
C MET A 56 15.11 -5.11 -11.72
N TYR A 57 14.62 -4.85 -10.52
CA TYR A 57 13.35 -5.40 -10.04
C TYR A 57 12.77 -4.58 -8.88
N VAL A 58 11.48 -4.79 -8.61
CA VAL A 58 10.79 -4.32 -7.41
C VAL A 58 10.37 -5.54 -6.60
N GLN A 59 10.51 -5.48 -5.29
CA GLN A 59 10.08 -6.53 -4.37
C GLN A 59 9.55 -5.96 -3.06
N MET A 60 8.76 -6.74 -2.34
CA MET A 60 8.42 -6.40 -0.95
C MET A 60 9.66 -6.52 -0.05
N GLY A 61 9.77 -5.60 0.89
CA GLY A 61 10.74 -5.62 1.98
C GLY A 61 10.08 -5.96 3.31
N GLU A 62 10.61 -5.38 4.38
CA GLU A 62 10.07 -5.54 5.73
C GLU A 62 8.72 -4.82 5.89
N GLU A 63 7.88 -5.37 6.77
CA GLU A 63 6.64 -4.75 7.19
C GLU A 63 6.74 -4.36 8.67
N THR A 64 6.32 -3.14 8.98
CA THR A 64 6.15 -2.64 10.36
C THR A 64 4.67 -2.37 10.62
N ASP A 65 4.28 -2.05 11.85
CA ASP A 65 2.88 -1.74 12.16
C ASP A 65 2.32 -0.55 11.33
N SER A 66 3.17 0.43 11.04
CA SER A 66 2.81 1.70 10.40
C SER A 66 3.14 1.78 8.91
N ALA A 67 4.07 0.98 8.40
CA ALA A 67 4.53 1.08 7.02
C ALA A 67 4.79 -0.27 6.34
N TYR A 68 4.57 -0.32 5.02
CA TYR A 68 5.13 -1.36 4.16
C TYR A 68 6.43 -0.86 3.54
N GLN A 69 7.48 -1.67 3.55
CA GLN A 69 8.66 -1.42 2.73
C GLN A 69 8.50 -2.10 1.38
N VAL A 70 8.77 -1.35 0.32
CA VAL A 70 8.98 -1.88 -1.03
C VAL A 70 10.38 -1.47 -1.47
N VAL A 71 11.12 -2.39 -2.08
CA VAL A 71 12.51 -2.16 -2.48
C VAL A 71 12.63 -2.26 -3.99
N PHE A 72 13.13 -1.20 -4.60
CA PHE A 72 13.58 -1.21 -5.98
C PHE A 72 15.08 -1.45 -6.02
N ARG A 73 15.52 -2.42 -6.81
CA ARG A 73 16.92 -2.59 -7.20
C ARG A 73 17.12 -1.97 -8.58
N SER A 74 18.02 -1.00 -8.70
CA SER A 74 18.41 -0.42 -9.99
C SER A 74 19.42 -1.31 -10.73
N TYR A 75 19.56 -1.11 -12.04
CA TYR A 75 20.57 -1.80 -12.85
C TYR A 75 22.01 -1.49 -12.40
N THR A 76 22.24 -0.35 -11.74
CA THR A 76 23.56 0.02 -11.18
C THR A 76 23.87 -0.71 -9.87
N GLY A 77 22.92 -1.46 -9.32
CA GLY A 77 23.06 -2.17 -8.05
C GLY A 77 22.75 -1.34 -6.80
N ALA A 78 22.28 -0.10 -6.98
CA ALA A 78 21.72 0.69 -5.89
C ALA A 78 20.30 0.19 -5.54
N PHE A 79 19.90 0.42 -4.30
CA PHE A 79 18.54 0.17 -3.84
C PHE A 79 17.84 1.48 -3.55
N VAL A 80 16.55 1.57 -3.85
CA VAL A 80 15.67 2.60 -3.33
C VAL A 80 14.65 1.92 -2.43
N ASN A 81 14.66 2.28 -1.15
CA ASN A 81 13.75 1.80 -0.14
C ASN A 81 12.57 2.76 -0.05
N PHE A 82 11.38 2.26 -0.35
CA PHE A 82 10.12 2.97 -0.27
C PHE A 82 9.39 2.57 1.01
N TYR A 83 9.20 3.52 1.92
CA TYR A 83 8.46 3.31 3.16
C TYR A 83 7.07 3.91 3.03
N VAL A 84 6.10 3.07 2.70
CA VAL A 84 4.71 3.45 2.43
C VAL A 84 3.92 3.50 3.72
N ASP A 85 3.49 4.69 4.15
CA ASP A 85 2.61 4.84 5.30
C ASP A 85 1.24 4.21 5.01
N LYS A 86 0.81 3.28 5.87
CA LYS A 86 -0.38 2.45 5.61
C LYS A 86 -1.71 3.21 5.65
N ILE A 87 -1.72 4.45 6.14
CA ILE A 87 -2.95 5.24 6.32
C ILE A 87 -3.03 6.35 5.28
N SER A 88 -1.93 7.08 5.11
CA SER A 88 -1.86 8.29 4.28
C SER A 88 -1.35 8.04 2.88
N GLY A 89 -0.67 6.91 2.62
CA GLY A 89 -0.01 6.66 1.34
C GLY A 89 1.18 7.59 1.06
N THR A 90 1.60 8.39 2.04
CA THR A 90 2.85 9.13 1.95
C THR A 90 4.00 8.12 1.97
N THR A 91 4.85 8.17 0.95
CA THR A 91 5.92 7.20 0.74
C THR A 91 7.26 7.90 0.76
N ARG A 92 8.02 7.69 1.83
CA ARG A 92 9.40 8.20 1.94
C ARG A 92 10.33 7.31 1.13
N MET A 93 11.27 7.92 0.41
CA MET A 93 12.29 7.22 -0.38
C MET A 93 13.67 7.41 0.24
N GLU A 94 14.43 6.32 0.32
CA GLU A 94 15.81 6.32 0.77
C GLU A 94 16.65 5.48 -0.18
N GLU A 95 17.62 6.11 -0.83
CA GLU A 95 18.61 5.41 -1.64
C GLU A 95 19.67 4.79 -0.73
N TYR A 96 20.07 3.56 -1.06
CA TYR A 96 21.17 2.85 -0.43
C TYR A 96 22.10 2.27 -1.50
N VAL A 97 23.38 2.60 -1.42
CA VAL A 97 24.43 2.11 -2.32
C VAL A 97 25.35 1.15 -1.55
N PRO A 98 25.15 -0.18 -1.68
CA PRO A 98 25.83 -1.16 -0.82
C PRO A 98 27.36 -1.15 -0.94
N THR A 99 27.88 -0.89 -2.13
CA THR A 99 29.32 -0.89 -2.40
C THR A 99 30.06 0.25 -1.71
N LEU A 100 29.34 1.31 -1.35
CA LEU A 100 29.87 2.48 -0.67
C LEU A 100 29.40 2.57 0.79
N ASP A 101 28.45 1.73 1.19
CA ASP A 101 27.72 1.83 2.47
C ASP A 101 27.14 3.23 2.73
N VAL A 102 26.60 3.84 1.67
CA VAL A 102 26.03 5.19 1.70
C VAL A 102 24.51 5.11 1.60
N ARG A 103 23.84 5.96 2.39
CA ARG A 103 22.39 6.03 2.49
C ARG A 103 21.96 7.49 2.39
N ASN A 104 21.04 7.80 1.48
CA ASN A 104 20.61 9.17 1.18
C ASN A 104 19.09 9.27 1.17
N GLU A 105 18.56 10.38 1.68
CA GLU A 105 17.16 10.71 1.46
C GLU A 105 16.93 11.03 -0.02
N ALA A 106 15.99 10.31 -0.64
CA ALA A 106 15.70 10.43 -2.07
C ALA A 106 14.38 11.17 -2.35
N GLY A 107 13.71 11.64 -1.30
CA GLY A 107 12.48 12.44 -1.39
C GLY A 107 11.24 11.70 -0.90
N THR A 108 10.06 12.15 -1.33
CA THR A 108 8.76 11.61 -0.94
C THR A 108 7.79 11.68 -2.11
N ILE A 109 6.96 10.65 -2.25
CA ILE A 109 5.86 10.59 -3.22
C ILE A 109 4.54 10.29 -2.52
N ASN A 110 3.43 10.55 -3.20
CA ASN A 110 2.11 10.09 -2.80
C ASN A 110 1.76 8.81 -3.57
N LEU A 111 1.58 7.68 -2.87
CA LEU A 111 1.30 6.37 -3.47
C LEU A 111 0.05 6.41 -4.37
N PHE A 112 -0.97 7.17 -3.98
CA PHE A 112 -2.25 7.23 -4.69
C PHE A 112 -2.15 7.82 -6.10
N ASP A 113 -1.08 8.56 -6.40
CA ASP A 113 -0.84 9.09 -7.75
C ASP A 113 -0.43 7.98 -8.73
N TYR A 114 -0.04 6.81 -8.22
CA TYR A 114 0.49 5.68 -8.98
C TYR A 114 -0.37 4.42 -8.89
N LEU A 115 -1.54 4.49 -8.26
CA LEU A 115 -2.51 3.40 -8.27
C LEU A 115 -3.51 3.59 -9.42
N GLU A 116 -3.94 2.48 -10.04
CA GLU A 116 -4.99 2.57 -11.05
C GLU A 116 -6.27 3.15 -10.45
N LYS A 117 -6.82 4.18 -11.10
CA LYS A 117 -8.13 4.73 -10.75
C LYS A 117 -9.19 3.77 -11.29
N LYS A 118 -9.80 2.98 -10.41
CA LYS A 118 -10.97 2.16 -10.73
C LYS A 118 -12.19 3.03 -11.03
#